data_AF-A0A7V2MA01-F1
#
_entry.id   AF-A0A7V2MA01-F1
#
_cell.length_a   1.000
_cell.length_b   1.000
_cell.length_c   1.000
_cell.angle_alpha   90.00
_cell.angle_beta   90.00
_cell.angle_gamma   90.00
#
_symmetry.space_group_name_H-M   'P 1'
#
loop_
_entity.id
_entity.type
_entity.pdbx_description
1 polymer ?
#
loop_
_entity_poly.entity_id
_entity_poly.type
_entity_poly.pdbx_seq_one_letter_code
_entity_poly.pdbx_strand_id
1 'polypeptide(L)'
;MRTAFAALAAGAVLTLAPAAAQDPARGQTLFINTGGATGKPVGNCVACHANIDALREMIRNRGGRPDDAASVRRVLQRAIDGAQPGAAGAKAQYRGVFKARDLDDLAAYIVRAKLSALSGHRSLALR
;
A
#
# COMPACT_ATOMS: atom_id res chain seq x y z
N MET A 1 -37.50 -7.47 -50.55
CA MET A 1 -37.63 -7.49 -49.07
C MET A 1 -37.18 -8.87 -48.61
N ARG A 2 -36.18 -9.13 -47.76
CA ARG A 2 -35.32 -8.38 -46.83
C ARG A 2 -33.95 -9.08 -46.86
N THR A 3 -32.88 -8.32 -47.07
CA THR A 3 -31.49 -8.75 -46.91
C THR A 3 -31.15 -8.81 -45.43
N ALA A 4 -30.78 -9.99 -44.93
CA ALA A 4 -30.21 -10.16 -43.60
C ALA A 4 -28.69 -9.92 -43.67
N PHE A 5 -28.25 -8.74 -43.23
CA PHE A 5 -26.84 -8.48 -42.95
C PHE A 5 -26.52 -9.02 -41.56
N ALA A 6 -25.78 -10.12 -41.49
CA ALA A 6 -25.18 -10.59 -40.26
C ALA A 6 -24.01 -9.67 -39.91
N ALA A 7 -24.24 -8.72 -39.01
CA ALA A 7 -23.19 -7.91 -38.42
C ALA A 7 -22.38 -8.80 -37.46
N LEU A 8 -21.15 -9.16 -37.87
CA LEU A 8 -20.15 -9.73 -36.97
C LEU A 8 -19.82 -8.69 -35.90
N ALA A 9 -20.32 -8.93 -34.68
CA ALA A 9 -19.93 -8.18 -33.50
C ALA A 9 -18.45 -8.42 -33.24
N ALA A 10 -17.63 -7.37 -33.42
CA ALA A 10 -16.27 -7.31 -32.95
C ALA A 10 -16.30 -7.35 -31.41
N GLY A 11 -16.17 -8.54 -30.84
CA GLY A 11 -15.95 -8.72 -29.41
C GLY A 11 -14.60 -8.13 -29.05
N ALA A 12 -14.62 -6.94 -28.44
CA ALA A 12 -13.46 -6.39 -27.76
C ALA A 12 -13.10 -7.34 -26.61
N VAL A 13 -12.10 -8.20 -26.83
CA VAL A 13 -11.47 -8.97 -25.78
C VAL A 13 -10.76 -7.96 -24.87
N LEU A 14 -11.45 -7.54 -23.81
CA LEU A 14 -10.82 -6.89 -22.66
C LEU A 14 -9.82 -7.89 -22.09
N THR A 15 -8.57 -7.79 -22.52
CA THR A 15 -7.45 -8.44 -21.83
C THR A 15 -7.41 -7.83 -20.43
N LEU A 16 -8.03 -8.51 -19.47
CA LEU A 16 -7.79 -8.31 -18.04
C LEU A 16 -6.30 -8.55 -17.84
N ALA A 17 -5.50 -7.49 -17.95
CA ALA A 17 -4.11 -7.53 -17.55
C ALA A 17 -4.09 -8.09 -16.11
N PRO A 18 -3.29 -9.13 -15.83
CA PRO A 18 -3.26 -9.70 -14.50
C PRO A 18 -2.92 -8.55 -13.54
N ALA A 19 -3.84 -8.25 -12.62
CA ALA A 19 -3.56 -7.32 -11.55
C ALA A 19 -2.31 -7.87 -10.85
N ALA A 20 -1.17 -7.21 -11.04
CA ALA A 20 0.07 -7.65 -10.45
C ALA A 20 -0.19 -7.84 -8.96
N ALA A 21 0.03 -9.04 -8.43
CA ALA A 21 -0.21 -9.34 -7.03
C ALA A 21 0.67 -8.41 -6.18
N GLN A 22 0.15 -7.90 -5.06
CA GLN A 22 0.91 -7.04 -4.14
C GLN A 22 2.16 -7.79 -3.63
N ASP A 23 3.24 -7.04 -3.40
CA ASP A 23 4.56 -7.54 -3.03
C ASP A 23 4.97 -6.96 -1.66
N PRO A 24 4.71 -7.68 -0.56
CA PRO A 24 5.05 -7.20 0.78
C PRO A 24 6.57 -7.14 1.03
N ALA A 25 7.40 -7.85 0.27
CA ALA A 25 8.85 -7.76 0.42
C ALA A 25 9.35 -6.42 -0.13
N ARG A 26 8.84 -6.02 -1.31
CA ARG A 26 9.13 -4.67 -1.82
C ARG A 26 8.54 -3.57 -0.94
N GLY A 27 7.36 -3.79 -0.37
CA GLY A 27 6.79 -2.90 0.65
C GLY A 27 7.70 -2.71 1.86
N GLN A 28 8.34 -3.77 2.34
CA GLN A 28 9.34 -3.68 3.41
C GLN A 28 10.53 -2.82 2.99
N THR A 29 11.08 -3.05 1.78
CA THR A 29 12.17 -2.23 1.24
C THR A 29 11.79 -0.76 1.16
N LEU A 30 10.59 -0.44 0.68
CA LEU A 30 10.06 0.92 0.63
C LEU A 30 9.95 1.55 2.02
N PHE A 31 9.62 0.78 3.06
CA PHE A 31 9.52 1.27 4.43
C PHE A 31 10.91 1.60 5.04
N ILE A 32 11.91 0.73 4.85
CA ILE A 32 13.24 0.89 5.45
C ILE A 32 14.19 1.77 4.63
N ASN A 33 14.03 1.80 3.31
CA ASN A 33 14.90 2.48 2.35
C ASN A 33 14.10 3.18 1.24
N THR A 34 13.17 4.06 1.64
CA THR A 34 12.31 4.79 0.71
C THR A 34 13.08 5.55 -0.36
N GLY A 35 14.12 6.30 0.05
CA GLY A 35 14.90 7.12 -0.89
C GLY A 35 15.63 6.26 -1.92
N GLY A 36 16.29 5.20 -1.48
CA GLY A 36 16.98 4.26 -2.38
C GLY A 36 16.03 3.48 -3.28
N ALA A 37 14.88 3.03 -2.77
CA ALA A 37 13.90 2.26 -3.54
C ALA A 37 13.18 3.09 -4.61
N THR A 38 13.03 4.41 -4.39
CA THR A 38 12.33 5.32 -5.32
C THR A 38 13.28 6.16 -6.17
N GLY A 39 14.57 6.23 -5.79
CA GLY A 39 15.55 7.13 -6.40
C GLY A 39 15.29 8.61 -6.11
N LYS A 40 14.46 8.93 -5.11
CA LYS A 40 14.08 10.31 -4.75
C LYS A 40 14.74 10.73 -3.43
N PRO A 41 15.13 12.01 -3.27
CA PRO A 41 15.81 12.49 -2.07
C PRO A 41 14.81 12.74 -0.93
N VAL A 42 14.24 11.68 -0.37
CA VAL A 42 13.32 11.73 0.78
C VAL A 42 13.77 10.83 1.92
N GLY A 43 13.37 11.19 3.14
CA GLY A 43 13.61 10.36 4.32
C GLY A 43 12.88 9.03 4.27
N ASN A 44 13.48 7.99 4.87
CA ASN A 44 12.87 6.67 4.98
C ASN A 44 11.70 6.68 5.95
N CYS A 45 10.64 5.92 5.65
CA CYS A 45 9.47 5.83 6.54
C CYS A 45 9.86 5.40 7.97
N VAL A 46 10.79 4.46 8.09
CA VAL A 46 11.28 3.98 9.39
C VAL A 46 11.90 5.08 10.26
N ALA A 47 12.52 6.11 9.66
CA ALA A 47 13.12 7.20 10.42
C ALA A 47 12.06 8.05 11.16
N CYS A 48 10.86 8.20 10.60
CA CYS A 48 9.77 8.93 11.24
C CYS A 48 8.91 8.06 12.17
N HIS A 49 8.86 6.75 11.92
CA HIS A 49 7.96 5.84 12.63
C HIS A 49 8.67 4.93 13.64
N ALA A 50 10.01 4.93 13.69
CA ALA A 50 10.87 4.05 14.46
C ALA A 50 10.76 2.55 14.08
N ASN A 51 9.55 2.00 14.00
CA ASN A 51 9.28 0.63 13.57
C ASN A 51 7.89 0.50 12.92
N ILE A 52 7.57 -0.71 12.45
CA ILE A 52 6.32 -0.98 11.76
C ILE A 52 5.11 -0.95 12.69
N ASP A 53 5.26 -1.30 13.98
CA ASP A 53 4.16 -1.31 14.95
C ASP A 53 3.71 0.10 15.31
N ALA A 54 4.64 1.03 15.47
CA ALA A 54 4.35 2.44 15.64
C ALA A 54 3.65 3.05 14.41
N LEU A 55 4.02 2.64 13.19
CA LEU A 55 3.26 3.02 11.99
C LEU A 55 1.84 2.42 12.01
N ARG A 56 1.68 1.16 12.40
CA ARG A 56 0.37 0.49 12.51
C ARG A 56 -0.53 1.15 13.56
N GLU A 57 0.04 1.56 14.69
CA GLU A 57 -0.64 2.32 15.74
C GLU A 57 -1.06 3.70 15.23
N MET A 58 -0.17 4.41 14.54
CA MET A 58 -0.49 5.68 13.91
C MET A 58 -1.66 5.57 12.92
N ILE A 59 -1.73 4.48 12.13
CA ILE A 59 -2.86 4.20 11.24
C ILE A 59 -4.17 4.03 12.02
N ARG A 60 -4.17 3.32 13.15
CA ARG A 60 -5.35 3.19 14.03
C ARG A 60 -5.81 4.54 14.55
N ASN A 61 -4.88 5.35 15.05
CA ASN A 61 -5.17 6.68 15.61
C ASN A 61 -5.70 7.68 14.58
N ARG A 62 -5.56 7.38 13.28
CA ARG A 62 -6.15 8.13 12.17
C ARG A 62 -7.44 7.51 11.61
N GLY A 63 -8.08 6.63 12.37
CA GLY A 63 -9.32 5.94 12.00
C GLY A 63 -9.15 4.89 10.90
N GLY A 64 -7.92 4.40 10.69
CA GLY A 64 -7.61 3.34 9.73
C GLY A 64 -7.62 1.94 10.36
N ARG A 65 -7.76 0.93 9.51
CA ARG A 65 -7.63 -0.49 9.87
C ARG A 65 -6.29 -1.04 9.36
N PRO A 66 -5.28 -1.24 10.23
CA PRO A 66 -3.95 -1.68 9.80
C PRO A 66 -3.87 -3.15 9.37
N ASP A 67 -4.97 -3.91 9.47
CA ASP A 67 -5.11 -5.27 8.97
C ASP A 67 -5.90 -5.36 7.64
N ASP A 68 -6.29 -4.22 7.08
CA ASP A 68 -6.96 -4.10 5.78
C ASP A 68 -6.09 -3.25 4.84
N ALA A 69 -5.54 -3.89 3.79
CA ALA A 69 -4.64 -3.22 2.86
C ALA A 69 -5.29 -2.03 2.15
N ALA A 70 -6.59 -2.12 1.81
CA ALA A 70 -7.30 -1.01 1.18
C ALA A 70 -7.47 0.15 2.18
N SER A 71 -7.75 -0.15 3.45
CA SER A 71 -7.79 0.88 4.49
C SER A 71 -6.43 1.54 4.71
N VAL A 72 -5.35 0.77 4.81
CA VAL A 72 -3.98 1.28 4.96
C VAL A 72 -3.65 2.18 3.78
N ARG A 73 -3.87 1.72 2.56
CA ARG A 73 -3.60 2.48 1.35
C ARG A 73 -4.32 3.83 1.34
N ARG A 74 -5.60 3.87 1.71
CA ARG A 74 -6.36 5.14 1.80
C ARG A 74 -5.76 6.10 2.84
N VAL A 75 -5.32 5.59 3.99
CA VAL A 75 -4.68 6.43 5.02
C VAL A 75 -3.36 7.00 4.52
N LEU A 76 -2.51 6.16 3.90
CA LEU A 76 -1.23 6.58 3.32
C LEU A 76 -1.45 7.64 2.23
N GLN A 77 -2.35 7.39 1.30
CA GLN A 77 -2.67 8.34 0.23
C GLN A 77 -3.13 9.69 0.79
N ARG A 78 -4.10 9.70 1.73
CA ARG A 78 -4.55 10.95 2.37
C ARG A 78 -3.43 11.70 3.08
N ALA A 79 -2.49 10.98 3.71
CA ALA A 79 -1.33 11.61 4.35
C ALA A 79 -0.41 12.30 3.33
N ILE A 80 -0.13 11.62 2.22
CA ILE A 80 0.68 12.16 1.12
C ILE A 80 -0.01 13.35 0.47
N ASP A 81 -1.33 13.24 0.21
CA ASP A 81 -2.13 14.32 -0.34
C ASP A 81 -2.29 15.49 0.64
N GLY A 82 -1.83 15.37 1.89
CA GLY A 82 -1.90 16.39 2.92
C GLY A 82 -3.30 16.60 3.49
N ALA A 83 -4.25 15.72 3.16
CA ALA A 83 -5.65 15.75 3.59
C ALA A 83 -5.85 15.07 4.96
N GLN A 84 -4.87 15.20 5.86
CA GLN A 84 -4.92 14.62 7.19
C GLN A 84 -5.39 15.64 8.23
N PRO A 85 -6.54 15.40 8.90
CA PRO A 85 -7.02 16.28 9.96
C PRO A 85 -5.97 16.47 11.07
N GLY A 86 -5.78 17.71 11.53
CA GLY A 86 -4.82 18.06 12.58
C GLY A 86 -3.33 17.94 12.21
N ALA A 87 -3.01 17.54 10.96
CA ALA A 87 -1.63 17.37 10.49
C ALA A 87 -1.53 17.64 8.99
N ALA A 88 -2.10 18.76 8.53
CA ALA A 88 -2.09 19.15 7.13
C ALA A 88 -0.65 19.21 6.59
N GLY A 89 -0.42 18.58 5.43
CA GLY A 89 0.88 18.59 4.77
C GLY A 89 2.01 17.76 5.44
N ALA A 90 1.76 17.06 6.55
CA ALA A 90 2.81 16.37 7.32
C ALA A 90 3.61 15.31 6.53
N LYS A 91 3.10 14.84 5.39
CA LYS A 91 3.77 13.88 4.49
C LYS A 91 3.76 14.34 3.03
N ALA A 92 3.60 15.65 2.78
CA ALA A 92 3.57 16.22 1.44
C ALA A 92 4.88 16.01 0.65
N GLN A 93 6.02 15.81 1.34
CA GLN A 93 7.30 15.50 0.72
C GLN A 93 7.30 14.18 -0.09
N TYR A 94 6.32 13.31 0.11
CA TYR A 94 6.18 12.05 -0.63
C TYR A 94 5.26 12.17 -1.85
N ARG A 95 4.68 13.35 -2.13
CA ARG A 95 3.86 13.57 -3.33
C ARG A 95 4.72 13.39 -4.58
N GLY A 96 4.26 12.56 -5.51
CA GLY A 96 5.01 12.22 -6.72
C GLY A 96 6.26 11.35 -6.50
N VAL A 97 6.53 10.93 -5.25
CA VAL A 97 7.61 10.00 -4.92
C VAL A 97 7.13 8.56 -5.02
N PHE A 98 6.04 8.23 -4.33
CA PHE A 98 5.43 6.92 -4.42
C PHE A 98 4.54 6.81 -5.65
N LYS A 99 4.73 5.75 -6.43
CA LYS A 99 3.75 5.32 -7.44
C LYS A 99 2.58 4.64 -6.75
N ALA A 100 1.45 4.53 -7.45
CA ALA A 100 0.27 3.82 -6.93
C ALA A 100 0.61 2.42 -6.41
N ARG A 101 1.44 1.71 -7.17
CA ARG A 101 1.91 0.37 -6.84
C ARG A 101 2.78 0.31 -5.57
N ASP A 102 3.58 1.34 -5.31
CA ASP A 102 4.41 1.38 -4.09
C ASP A 102 3.54 1.48 -2.83
N LEU A 103 2.42 2.20 -2.93
CA LEU A 103 1.43 2.29 -1.85
C LEU A 103 0.68 0.98 -1.64
N ASP A 104 0.40 0.24 -2.71
CA ASP A 104 -0.21 -1.09 -2.62
C ASP A 104 0.73 -2.08 -1.89
N ASP A 105 2.02 -2.02 -2.18
CA ASP A 105 3.03 -2.91 -1.60
C ASP A 105 3.35 -2.55 -0.15
N LEU A 106 3.46 -1.25 0.16
CA LEU A 106 3.54 -0.78 1.54
C LEU A 106 2.33 -1.24 2.35
N ALA A 107 1.12 -1.14 1.78
CA ALA A 107 -0.08 -1.59 2.46
C ALA A 107 -0.05 -3.11 2.72
N ALA A 108 0.36 -3.91 1.75
CA ALA A 108 0.51 -5.35 1.91
C ALA A 108 1.56 -5.71 2.99
N TYR A 109 2.70 -5.02 3.00
CA TYR A 109 3.73 -5.18 4.01
C TYR A 109 3.20 -4.86 5.42
N ILE A 110 2.52 -3.71 5.58
CA ILE A 110 1.96 -3.27 6.85
C ILE A 110 0.98 -4.31 7.40
N VAL A 111 0.07 -4.84 6.57
CA VAL A 111 -0.87 -5.89 6.97
C VAL A 111 -0.14 -7.16 7.39
N ARG A 112 0.86 -7.59 6.61
CA ARG A 112 1.64 -8.81 6.88
C ARG A 112 2.47 -8.74 8.17
N ALA A 113 2.94 -7.57 8.57
CA ALA A 113 3.75 -7.40 9.79
C ALA A 113 3.04 -7.93 11.05
N LYS A 114 1.71 -7.82 11.15
CA LYS A 114 0.90 -8.43 12.24
C LYS A 114 1.00 -9.95 12.23
N LEU A 115 0.90 -10.56 11.05
CA LEU A 115 0.89 -12.01 10.89
C LEU A 115 2.22 -12.63 11.31
N SER A 116 3.33 -11.95 11.05
CA SER A 116 4.66 -12.38 11.50
C SER A 116 4.78 -12.35 13.04
N ALA A 117 4.30 -11.28 13.69
CA ALA A 117 4.32 -11.18 15.15
C ALA A 117 3.47 -12.26 15.83
N LEU A 118 2.25 -12.50 15.32
CA LEU A 118 1.37 -13.55 15.85
C LEU A 118 1.92 -14.96 15.64
N SER A 119 2.61 -15.22 14.52
CA SER A 119 3.22 -16.53 14.24
C SER A 119 4.44 -16.79 15.12
N GLY A 120 5.23 -15.75 15.42
CA GLY A 120 6.36 -15.82 16.36
C GLY A 120 5.92 -16.13 17.79
N HIS A 121 4.86 -15.49 18.28
CA HIS A 121 4.32 -15.75 19.61
C HIS A 121 3.69 -17.15 19.74
N ARG A 122 3.02 -17.64 18.69
CA ARG A 122 2.41 -18.98 18.69
C ARG A 122 3.45 -20.11 18.69
N SER A 123 4.66 -19.84 18.18
CA SER A 123 5.77 -20.81 18.14
C SER A 123 6.52 -20.92 19.46
N LEU A 124 6.45 -19.90 20.32
CA LEU A 124 7.07 -19.89 21.65
C LEU A 124 6.16 -20.46 22.74
N ALA A 125 4.84 -20.53 22.53
CA ALA A 125 3.88 -21.07 23.49
C ALA A 125 3.70 -22.60 23.41
N LEU A 126 4.46 -23.30 22.56
CA LEU A 126 4.39 -24.74 22.33
C LEU A 126 5.73 -25.45 22.59
N ARG A 127 6.63 -24.86 23.37
CA ARG A 127 7.90 -25.45 23.78
C ARG A 127 7.97 -25.58 25.29
#